data_AF-A0A497P8Z5-F1
#
_entry.id   AF-A0A497P8Z5-F1
#
_cell.length_a   1.000
_cell.length_b   1.000
_cell.length_c   1.000
_cell.angle_alpha   90.00
_cell.angle_beta   90.00
_cell.angle_gamma   90.00
#
_symmetry.space_group_name_H-M   'P 1'
#
loop_
_entity.id
_entity.type
_entity.pdbx_description
1 polymer ?
#
loop_
_entity_poly.entity_id
_entity_poly.type
_entity_poly.pdbx_seq_one_letter_code
_entity_poly.pdbx_strand_id
1 'polypeptide(L)' 'MTAILSVQTSDNPERQYSPLVLSQTAKMTDIDAKVYFPGQALRVLDERRFQSIGL' A
#
# COMPACT_ATOMS: atom_id res chain seq x y z
N MET A 1 -13.86 7.51 16.61
CA MET A 1 -13.29 6.57 15.62
C MET A 1 -12.00 7.16 15.10
N THR A 2 -10.91 6.41 15.19
CA THR A 2 -9.59 6.79 14.66
C THR A 2 -9.41 6.12 13.31
N ALA A 3 -8.90 6.85 12.32
CA ALA A 3 -8.64 6.32 10.98
C ALA A 3 -7.27 6.77 10.45
N ILE A 4 -6.61 5.89 9.69
CA ILE A 4 -5.33 6.16 9.03
C ILE A 4 -5.53 6.11 7.51
N LEU A 5 -5.05 7.15 6.83
CA LEU A 5 -4.97 7.20 5.38
C LEU A 5 -3.50 7.25 4.95
N SER A 6 -3.03 6.16 4.36
CA SER A 6 -1.70 6.08 3.77
C SER A 6 -1.79 6.41 2.28
N VAL A 7 -0.97 7.36 1.80
CA VAL A 7 -0.94 7.72 0.38
C VAL A 7 0.33 7.17 -0.25
N GLN A 8 0.18 6.24 -1.19
CA GLN A 8 1.28 5.67 -1.95
C GLN A 8 1.39 6.35 -3.31
N THR A 9 2.47 7.08 -3.57
CA THR A 9 2.65 7.84 -4.83
C THR A 9 3.65 7.20 -5.79
N SER A 10 4.39 6.18 -5.34
CA SER A 10 5.46 5.53 -6.11
C SER A 10 5.18 4.05 -6.37
N ASP A 11 5.63 3.55 -7.52
CA ASP A 11 5.67 2.12 -7.84
C ASP A 11 7.03 1.46 -7.50
N ASN A 12 7.93 2.17 -6.80
CA ASN A 12 9.18 1.59 -6.30
C ASN A 12 8.89 0.64 -5.10
N PRO A 13 9.31 -0.64 -5.14
CA PRO A 13 9.04 -1.61 -4.07
C PRO A 13 9.50 -1.17 -2.67
N GLU A 14 10.69 -0.57 -2.55
CA GLU A 14 11.25 -0.15 -1.26
C GLU A 14 10.38 0.91 -0.57
N ARG A 15 9.68 1.73 -1.36
CA ARG A 15 8.80 2.80 -0.87
C ARG A 15 7.39 2.33 -0.56
N GLN A 16 7.04 1.10 -0.90
CA GLN A 16 5.70 0.54 -0.64
C GLN A 16 5.60 -0.14 0.72
N TYR A 17 6.73 -0.57 1.28
CA TYR A 17 6.75 -1.42 2.47
C TYR A 17 6.14 -0.73 3.70
N SER A 18 6.63 0.47 4.04
CA SER A 18 6.12 1.23 5.21
C SER A 18 4.61 1.48 5.20
N PRO A 19 4.00 2.03 4.13
CA PRO A 19 2.56 2.30 4.13
C PRO A 19 1.71 1.03 4.21
N LEU A 20 2.17 -0.10 3.65
CA LEU A 20 1.47 -1.38 3.75
C LEU A 20 1.54 -1.95 5.18
N VAL A 21 2.73 -1.97 5.78
CA VAL A 21 2.94 -2.46 7.15
C VAL A 21 2.18 -1.63 8.18
N LEU A 22 2.20 -0.29 8.05
CA LEU A 22 1.44 0.61 8.93
C LEU A 22 -0.06 0.35 8.82
N SER A 23 -0.58 0.21 7.60
CA SER A 23 -2.00 -0.02 7.37
C SER A 23 -2.45 -1.41 7.85
N GLN A 24 -1.59 -2.43 7.74
CA GLN A 24 -1.85 -3.76 8.31
C GLN A 24 -1.83 -3.73 9.83
N THR A 25 -0.84 -3.07 10.43
CA THR A 25 -0.74 -2.91 11.90
C THR A 25 -1.98 -2.22 12.44
N ALA A 26 -2.43 -1.15 11.80
CA ALA A 26 -3.64 -0.41 12.19
C ALA A 26 -4.89 -1.31 12.16
N LYS A 27 -5.07 -2.14 11.12
CA LYS A 27 -6.17 -3.11 11.06
C LYS A 27 -6.12 -4.14 12.18
N MET A 28 -4.92 -4.60 12.55
CA MET A 28 -4.74 -5.56 13.65
C MET A 28 -5.08 -4.95 15.02
N THR A 29 -5.07 -3.62 15.13
CA THR A 29 -5.40 -2.87 16.34
C THR A 29 -6.78 -2.22 16.29
N ASP A 30 -7.68 -2.70 15.42
CA ASP A 30 -9.06 -2.19 15.27
C ASP A 30 -9.17 -0.71 14.86
N ILE A 31 -8.16 -0.20 14.13
CA ILE A 31 -8.15 1.14 13.54
C ILE A 31 -8.53 1.03 12.06
N ASP A 32 -9.49 1.86 11.59
CA ASP A 32 -9.84 1.92 10.16
C ASP A 32 -8.63 2.42 9.36
N ALA A 33 -8.19 1.65 8.37
CA ALA A 33 -7.00 1.96 7.59
C ALA A 33 -7.26 1.80 6.10
N LYS A 34 -6.91 2.84 5.33
CA LYS A 34 -7.05 2.89 3.87
C LYS A 34 -5.72 3.25 3.23
N VAL A 35 -5.42 2.62 2.10
CA VAL A 35 -4.27 2.97 1.25
C VAL A 35 -4.79 3.56 -0.06
N TYR A 36 -4.38 4.77 -0.37
CA TYR A 36 -4.75 5.47 -1.60
C TYR A 36 -3.57 5.48 -2.57
N PHE A 37 -3.81 5.01 -3.80
CA PHE A 37 -2.79 4.90 -4.85
C PHE A 37 -3.08 5.89 -5.98
N PRO A 38 -2.56 7.12 -5.95
CA PRO A 38 -2.62 8.03 -7.08
C PRO A 38 -1.47 7.82 -8.09
N GLY A 39 -1.74 8.11 -9.37
CA GLY A 39 -0.71 8.28 -10.40
C GLY A 39 0.14 7.03 -10.65
N GLN A 40 1.46 7.16 -10.55
CA GLN A 40 2.41 6.07 -10.82
C GLN A 40 2.16 4.83 -9.94
N ALA A 41 1.74 5.04 -8.69
CA ALA A 41 1.50 3.96 -7.74
C ALA A 41 0.35 3.02 -8.15
N LEU A 42 -0.55 3.43 -9.04
CA LEU A 42 -1.58 2.54 -9.59
C LEU A 42 -0.98 1.30 -10.27
N ARG A 43 0.25 1.40 -10.78
CA ARG A 43 0.95 0.29 -11.44
C ARG A 43 1.28 -0.86 -10.49
N VAL A 44 1.26 -0.62 -9.18
CA VAL A 44 1.42 -1.66 -8.15
C VAL A 44 0.23 -2.61 -8.13
N LEU A 45 -0.95 -2.12 -8.51
CA LEU A 45 -2.18 -2.90 -8.54
C LEU A 45 -2.34 -3.72 -9.83
N ASP A 46 -1.42 -3.58 -10.79
CA ASP A 46 -1.43 -4.40 -12.01
C ASP A 46 -0.85 -5.78 -11.72
N GLU A 47 -1.73 -6.77 -11.54
CA GLU A 47 -1.40 -8.17 -11.24
C GLU A 47 -0.39 -8.78 -12.22
N ARG A 48 -0.39 -8.36 -13.49
CA ARG A 48 0.55 -8.87 -14.49
C ARG A 48 1.98 -8.43 -14.21
N ARG A 49 2.16 -7.27 -13.60
CA ARG A 49 3.48 -6.75 -13.23
C ARG A 49 3.98 -7.38 -11.92
N PHE A 50 3.06 -7.74 -11.02
CA PHE A 50 3.37 -8.44 -9.79
C PHE A 50 4.00 -9.83 -10.03
N GLN A 51 3.56 -10.57 -11.06
CA GLN A 51 4.16 -11.88 -11.38
C GLN A 51 5.56 -11.79 -12.01
N SER A 52 5.91 -10.65 -12.63
CA SER A 52 7.23 -10.46 -13.25
C SER A 52 8.38 -10.19 -12.27
N ILE A 53 8.06 -9.84 -11.02
CA ILE A 53 9.05 -9.55 -9.97
C ILE A 53 9.45 -10.78 -9.13
N GLY A 54 9.02 -11.98 -9.50
CA GLY A 54 9.57 -13.24 -8.98
C GLY A 54 9.40 -13.46 -7.47
N LEU A 55 8.32 -12.94 -6.88
CA LEU A 55 7.85 -13.31 -5.54
C LEU A 55 6.76 -14.38 -5.63
#